data_AF-A0A9D1MRD8-F1
#
_entry.id   AF-A0A9D1MRD8-F1
#
_cell.length_a   1.000
_cell.length_b   1.000
_cell.length_c   1.000
_cell.angle_alpha   90.00
_cell.angle_beta   90.00
_cell.angle_gamma   90.00
#
_symmetry.space_group_name_H-M   'P 1'
#
loop_
_entity.id
_entity.type
_entity.pdbx_description
1 polymer ?
#
loop_
_entity_poly.entity_id
_entity_poly.type
_entity_poly.pdbx_seq_one_letter_code
_entity_poly.pdbx_strand_id
1 'polypeptide(L)'
;MQKTMFDIIKKQNGEAFAKAIRNYDNGILDIPNLDKIVKYAGRKAEPIMEYLISLKNIKIIEKINHEDPIALLSIAGYDAYVVNSLEEQNAIKKYFKRGEELCTFNDAQRFKNYYIINAVHKDVENIKREDFVHPQREDKYGTSVISIQVLKTGGFISIKNRYNHSVENPDNTFNSEPDRIIPGLADAIKYHFNVDFSSRKISLPDDYILLDGKIVKFNYEKNNIYIGDGFYVCNGKIVEINKDSELLFDTILFDFKTKSFREVGQSSGDNSYLVSLFNSVVKNNSVSVRKNVDGTHSFFVGGMPIATLENGTIVALTLPGIREITEVPKNFGKFVRYLSLPDTEILPNNFFTVNLVLAELNAPRLKRIKKNCFNITAIKELKLPELEELGDNCFFSGSDIELINAPKLKIMGANCFKGAVKLKSLDLPKLEKMNANCFLYNTGISSLNLPNLRIMRYNCFEYNRGLKKLELPKLEDMGTNCFLYNSDICSLSLPVLKYMWDNCFANNTKLKMLDLPSLEEMWSGCFRYNDGLLILEAPKLRDMLPYCFE
;
A
#
# COMPACT_ATOMS: atom_id res chain seq x y z
N MET A 1 12.68 26.85 41.50
CA MET A 1 11.48 25.99 41.57
C MET A 1 11.72 24.75 40.72
N GLN A 2 11.67 23.56 41.30
CA GLN A 2 11.58 22.31 40.52
C GLN A 2 10.27 22.36 39.71
N LYS A 3 10.34 22.11 38.40
CA LYS A 3 9.12 21.99 37.58
C LYS A 3 8.39 20.71 37.94
N THR A 4 7.07 20.78 38.05
CA THR A 4 6.24 19.59 38.28
C THR A 4 6.24 18.68 37.04
N MET A 5 5.98 17.38 37.20
CA MET A 5 5.87 16.44 36.07
C MET A 5 4.86 16.93 35.02
N PHE A 6 3.74 17.50 35.48
CA PHE A 6 2.73 18.10 34.63
C PHE A 6 3.29 19.22 33.74
N ASP A 7 4.11 20.13 34.29
CA ASP A 7 4.70 21.24 33.53
C ASP A 7 5.70 20.75 32.47
N ILE A 8 6.41 19.66 32.77
CA ILE A 8 7.35 19.02 31.84
C ILE A 8 6.59 18.43 30.66
N ILE A 9 5.57 17.59 30.92
CA ILE A 9 4.75 16.97 29.88
C ILE A 9 3.98 18.03 29.08
N LYS A 10 3.44 19.06 29.74
CA LYS A 10 2.76 20.19 29.07
C LYS A 10 3.70 20.87 28.07
N LYS A 11 4.96 21.07 28.42
CA LYS A 11 5.97 21.65 27.52
C LYS A 11 6.31 20.72 26.35
N GLN A 12 6.39 19.41 26.58
CA GLN A 12 6.78 18.41 25.58
C GLN A 12 5.66 18.10 24.59
N ASN A 13 4.46 17.82 25.09
CA ASN A 13 3.35 17.24 24.32
C ASN A 13 2.17 18.21 24.15
N GLY A 14 2.21 19.37 24.83
CA GLY A 14 1.16 20.39 24.78
C GLY A 14 0.14 20.28 25.92
N GLU A 15 -0.68 21.32 26.04
CA GLU A 15 -1.62 21.46 27.16
C GLU A 15 -2.76 20.43 27.13
N ALA A 16 -3.26 20.08 25.94
CA ALA A 16 -4.32 19.08 25.79
C ALA A 16 -3.85 17.71 26.30
N PHE A 17 -2.67 17.26 25.87
CA PHE A 17 -2.06 16.01 26.31
C PHE A 17 -1.87 15.97 27.83
N ALA A 18 -1.28 17.02 28.41
CA ALA A 18 -1.03 17.08 29.85
C ALA A 18 -2.32 17.10 30.67
N LYS A 19 -3.35 17.85 30.23
CA LYS A 19 -4.67 17.86 30.88
C LYS A 19 -5.34 16.50 30.80
N ALA A 20 -5.28 15.82 29.65
CA ALA A 20 -5.83 14.48 29.51
C ALA A 20 -5.19 13.53 30.53
N ILE A 21 -3.85 13.48 30.62
CA ILE A 21 -3.15 12.66 31.63
C ILE A 21 -3.56 13.02 33.06
N ARG A 22 -3.63 14.32 33.39
CA ARG A 22 -3.99 14.76 34.75
C ARG A 22 -5.43 14.41 35.12
N ASN A 23 -6.35 14.51 34.17
CA ASN A 23 -7.78 14.28 34.41
C ASN A 23 -8.14 12.78 34.41
N TYR A 24 -7.32 11.96 33.77
CA TYR A 24 -7.51 10.53 33.61
C TYR A 24 -6.69 9.79 34.66
N ASP A 25 -7.28 9.57 35.85
CA ASP A 25 -6.68 8.88 37.00
C ASP A 25 -5.43 9.57 37.61
N ASN A 26 -5.58 10.09 38.85
CA ASN A 26 -4.61 10.96 39.53
C ASN A 26 -3.20 10.35 39.76
N GLY A 27 -2.98 9.07 39.47
CA GLY A 27 -1.69 8.39 39.69
C GLY A 27 -0.82 8.20 38.44
N ILE A 28 -1.29 8.57 37.23
CA ILE A 28 -0.46 8.42 36.02
C ILE A 28 0.77 9.32 36.10
N LEU A 29 0.63 10.56 36.59
CA LEU A 29 1.75 11.50 36.74
C LEU A 29 2.86 11.01 37.69
N ASP A 30 2.59 9.99 38.52
CA ASP A 30 3.54 9.39 39.45
C ASP A 30 4.35 8.23 38.84
N ILE A 31 4.07 7.85 37.59
CA ILE A 31 4.83 6.82 36.87
C ILE A 31 6.31 7.25 36.77
N PRO A 32 7.27 6.40 37.22
CA PRO A 32 8.69 6.74 37.14
C PRO A 32 9.15 7.02 35.70
N ASN A 33 9.88 8.13 35.51
CA ASN A 33 10.37 8.58 34.20
C ASN A 33 9.27 8.81 33.14
N LEU A 34 8.03 9.12 33.55
CA LEU A 34 6.92 9.35 32.61
C LEU A 34 7.29 10.38 31.52
N ASP A 35 7.98 11.46 31.88
CA ASP A 35 8.49 12.49 30.96
C ASP A 35 9.36 11.93 29.83
N LYS A 36 10.09 10.83 30.09
CA LYS A 36 10.91 10.15 29.06
C LYS A 36 10.05 9.19 28.24
N ILE A 37 9.11 8.51 28.87
CA ILE A 37 8.22 7.53 28.25
C ILE A 37 7.34 8.21 27.19
N VAL A 38 6.76 9.37 27.51
CA VAL A 38 5.80 10.07 26.64
C VAL A 38 6.41 11.15 25.75
N LYS A 39 7.74 11.35 25.80
CA LYS A 39 8.43 12.42 25.07
C LYS A 39 8.07 12.49 23.58
N TYR A 40 7.87 11.33 22.94
CA TYR A 40 7.56 11.21 21.50
C TYR A 40 6.13 10.72 21.24
N ALA A 41 5.24 10.76 22.24
CA ALA A 41 3.86 10.27 22.14
C ALA A 41 2.91 11.18 21.34
N GLY A 42 3.40 12.32 20.83
CA GLY A 42 2.59 13.29 20.10
C GLY A 42 1.75 14.18 21.03
N ARG A 43 0.63 14.71 20.51
CA ARG A 43 -0.20 15.73 21.20
C ARG A 43 -1.52 15.21 21.79
N LYS A 44 -1.87 13.95 21.53
CA LYS A 44 -3.09 13.31 22.05
C LYS A 44 -2.70 12.16 22.98
N ALA A 45 -3.21 12.17 24.20
CA ALA A 45 -2.87 11.16 25.20
C ALA A 45 -3.87 10.00 25.18
N GLU A 46 -5.12 10.27 24.77
CA GLU A 46 -6.24 9.34 24.74
C GLU A 46 -5.89 7.99 24.10
N PRO A 47 -5.21 7.93 22.93
CA PRO A 47 -4.91 6.64 22.27
C PRO A 47 -3.96 5.73 23.05
N ILE A 48 -3.19 6.27 24.00
CA ILE A 48 -2.17 5.52 24.75
C ILE A 48 -2.51 5.40 26.24
N MET A 49 -3.67 5.90 26.67
CA MET A 49 -4.07 5.92 28.07
C MET A 49 -4.11 4.53 28.69
N GLU A 50 -4.64 3.56 27.96
CA GLU A 50 -4.74 2.18 28.42
C GLU A 50 -3.33 1.63 28.72
N TYR A 51 -2.37 1.90 27.85
CA TYR A 51 -0.98 1.49 28.04
C TYR A 51 -0.36 2.20 29.27
N LEU A 52 -0.54 3.51 29.40
CA LEU A 52 -0.04 4.27 30.56
C LEU A 52 -0.61 3.76 31.89
N ILE A 53 -1.88 3.36 31.94
CA ILE A 53 -2.48 2.73 33.13
C ILE A 53 -1.78 1.41 33.46
N SER A 54 -1.45 0.60 32.47
CA SER A 54 -0.77 -0.67 32.76
C SER A 54 0.59 -0.48 33.43
N LEU A 55 1.31 0.60 33.10
CA LEU A 55 2.58 0.93 33.75
C LEU A 55 2.43 1.30 35.24
N LYS A 56 1.27 1.83 35.66
CA LYS A 56 0.95 2.12 37.06
C LYS A 56 0.87 0.85 37.91
N ASN A 57 0.31 -0.22 37.33
CA ASN A 57 0.04 -1.48 38.03
C ASN A 57 1.29 -2.35 38.23
N ILE A 58 2.47 -1.92 37.76
CA ILE A 58 3.74 -2.64 37.93
C ILE A 58 4.26 -2.55 39.37
N LYS A 59 3.72 -1.65 40.21
CA LYS A 59 4.26 -1.36 41.55
C LYS A 59 3.61 -2.05 42.76
N ILE A 60 2.60 -2.91 42.60
CA ILE A 60 2.04 -3.66 43.74
C ILE A 60 1.84 -5.12 43.36
N ILE A 61 2.84 -5.97 43.63
CA ILE A 61 2.61 -7.36 44.03
C ILE A 61 3.63 -7.68 45.12
N GLU A 62 3.16 -7.66 46.37
CA GLU A 62 3.85 -8.23 47.52
C GLU A 62 4.05 -9.73 47.30
N LYS A 63 5.15 -10.27 47.87
CA LYS A 63 5.47 -11.70 47.90
C LYS A 63 4.24 -12.54 48.32
N ILE A 64 3.61 -13.20 47.36
CA ILE A 64 2.75 -14.35 47.61
C ILE A 64 3.65 -15.59 47.53
N ASN A 65 3.45 -16.59 48.39
CA ASN A 65 4.11 -17.89 48.22
C ASN A 65 3.77 -18.44 46.83
N HIS A 66 4.73 -18.43 45.91
CA HIS A 66 4.48 -18.88 44.55
C HIS A 66 4.42 -20.41 44.51
N GLU A 67 3.31 -20.93 43.98
CA GLU A 67 3.16 -22.35 43.66
C GLU A 67 4.15 -22.73 42.54
N ASP A 68 4.70 -23.94 42.61
CA ASP A 68 5.62 -24.45 41.59
C ASP A 68 4.86 -24.63 40.26
N PRO A 69 5.33 -24.06 39.13
CA PRO A 69 4.68 -24.23 37.82
C PRO A 69 4.51 -25.70 37.43
N ILE A 70 5.39 -26.59 37.89
CA ILE A 70 5.26 -28.02 37.64
C ILE A 70 4.07 -28.63 38.40
N ALA A 71 3.85 -28.21 39.65
CA ALA A 71 2.70 -28.64 40.44
C ALA A 71 1.38 -28.17 39.82
N LEU A 72 1.31 -26.91 39.36
CA LEU A 72 0.15 -26.36 38.67
C LEU A 72 -0.17 -27.12 37.37
N LEU A 73 0.84 -27.43 36.57
CA LEU A 73 0.66 -28.23 35.35
C LEU A 73 0.20 -29.67 35.67
N SER A 74 0.64 -30.24 36.80
CA SER A 74 0.14 -31.54 37.28
C SER A 74 -1.35 -31.50 37.66
N ILE A 75 -1.80 -30.41 38.30
CA ILE A 75 -3.23 -30.15 38.55
C ILE A 75 -3.99 -30.01 37.23
N ALA A 76 -3.40 -29.35 36.24
CA ALA A 76 -3.97 -29.19 34.89
C ALA A 76 -3.95 -30.49 34.05
N GLY A 77 -3.51 -31.62 34.60
CA GLY A 77 -3.53 -32.93 33.93
C GLY A 77 -2.25 -33.29 33.16
N TYR A 78 -1.14 -32.58 33.37
CA TYR A 78 0.12 -32.82 32.67
C TYR A 78 1.21 -33.37 33.59
N ASP A 79 2.01 -34.31 33.08
CA ASP A 79 3.34 -34.58 33.61
C ASP A 79 4.31 -33.58 32.99
N ALA A 80 4.78 -32.62 33.80
CA ALA A 80 5.61 -31.51 33.36
C ALA A 80 7.00 -31.54 34.01
N TYR A 81 7.98 -30.97 33.32
CA TYR A 81 9.34 -30.79 33.85
C TYR A 81 10.05 -29.61 33.18
N VAL A 82 10.97 -29.01 33.92
CA VAL A 82 11.90 -28.01 33.40
C VAL A 82 12.98 -28.72 32.60
N VAL A 83 13.29 -28.21 31.42
CA VAL A 83 14.28 -28.78 30.51
C VAL A 83 15.67 -28.20 30.80
N ASN A 84 16.61 -29.07 31.17
CA ASN A 84 17.98 -28.72 31.54
C ASN A 84 19.03 -29.19 30.52
N SER A 85 18.61 -29.94 29.50
CA SER A 85 19.48 -30.38 28.41
C SER A 85 18.71 -30.51 27.09
N LEU A 86 19.44 -30.54 25.98
CA LEU A 86 18.86 -30.78 24.66
C LEU A 86 18.25 -32.20 24.55
N GLU A 87 18.80 -33.16 25.28
CA GLU A 87 18.27 -34.52 25.39
C GLU A 87 16.88 -34.51 26.05
N GLU A 88 16.72 -33.79 27.16
CA GLU A 88 15.43 -33.60 27.82
C GLU A 88 14.43 -32.86 26.92
N GLN A 89 14.87 -31.84 26.15
CA GLN A 89 14.00 -31.17 25.18
C GLN A 89 13.46 -32.15 24.13
N ASN A 90 14.33 -33.05 23.69
CA ASN A 90 14.02 -34.00 22.63
C ASN A 90 13.24 -35.23 23.15
N ALA A 91 13.15 -35.45 24.47
CA ALA A 91 12.46 -36.61 25.05
C ALA A 91 10.95 -36.66 24.70
N ILE A 92 10.31 -35.51 24.49
CA ILE A 92 8.91 -35.45 24.05
C ILE A 92 8.70 -35.83 22.58
N LYS A 93 9.77 -35.91 21.78
CA LYS A 93 9.70 -36.21 20.33
C LYS A 93 8.96 -37.51 20.02
N LYS A 94 9.05 -38.51 20.91
CA LYS A 94 8.37 -39.81 20.77
C LYS A 94 6.84 -39.71 20.66
N TYR A 95 6.25 -38.61 21.15
CA TYR A 95 4.81 -38.38 21.08
C TYR A 95 4.37 -37.74 19.76
N PHE A 96 5.29 -37.21 18.94
CA PHE A 96 4.95 -36.54 17.69
C PHE A 96 4.79 -37.56 16.55
N LYS A 97 3.82 -37.34 15.66
CA LYS A 97 3.77 -38.09 14.40
C LYS A 97 5.00 -37.73 13.56
N ARG A 98 5.53 -38.70 12.82
CA ARG A 98 6.64 -38.49 11.88
C ARG A 98 6.29 -37.32 10.94
N GLY A 99 7.10 -36.25 10.98
CA GLY A 99 6.91 -35.03 10.18
C GLY A 99 6.20 -33.87 10.90
N GLU A 100 5.62 -34.08 12.08
CA GLU A 100 4.97 -33.02 12.90
C GLU A 100 5.87 -32.53 14.05
N GLU A 101 7.16 -32.89 14.02
CA GLU A 101 8.15 -32.57 15.04
C GLU A 101 8.33 -31.05 15.25
N LEU A 102 8.57 -30.61 16.49
CA LEU A 102 8.90 -29.20 16.77
C LEU A 102 10.18 -28.79 16.02
N CYS A 103 10.13 -27.64 15.34
CA CYS A 103 11.27 -27.03 14.67
C CYS A 103 12.44 -26.67 15.61
N THR A 104 12.22 -26.72 16.92
CA THR A 104 13.21 -26.44 17.97
C THR A 104 13.94 -27.67 18.47
N PHE A 105 13.60 -28.88 18.01
CA PHE A 105 14.39 -30.06 18.33
C PHE A 105 15.79 -29.90 17.72
N ASN A 106 16.81 -30.01 18.56
CA ASN A 106 18.23 -29.75 18.23
C ASN A 106 18.68 -28.29 18.08
N ASP A 107 17.88 -27.30 18.52
CA ASP A 107 18.30 -25.88 18.49
C ASP A 107 19.08 -25.50 19.77
N ALA A 108 20.40 -25.68 19.72
CA ALA A 108 21.31 -25.35 20.82
C ALA A 108 21.32 -23.84 21.16
N GLN A 109 21.10 -22.97 20.17
CA GLN A 109 21.07 -21.52 20.39
C GLN A 109 19.80 -21.11 21.13
N ARG A 110 18.67 -21.74 20.81
CA ARG A 110 17.41 -21.51 21.51
C ARG A 110 17.43 -22.04 22.93
N PHE A 111 18.01 -23.22 23.16
CA PHE A 111 18.23 -23.70 24.53
C PHE A 111 19.09 -22.74 25.37
N LYS A 112 20.10 -22.10 24.76
CA LYS A 112 20.91 -21.08 25.44
C LYS A 112 20.06 -19.86 25.87
N ASN A 113 19.11 -19.45 25.04
CA ASN A 113 18.38 -18.19 25.19
C ASN A 113 17.03 -18.30 25.91
N TYR A 114 16.48 -19.51 26.08
CA TYR A 114 15.13 -19.71 26.63
C TYR A 114 15.13 -20.62 27.86
N TYR A 115 14.25 -20.34 28.82
CA TYR A 115 13.77 -21.31 29.79
C TYR A 115 12.65 -22.12 29.13
N ILE A 116 12.67 -23.44 29.28
CA ILE A 116 11.70 -24.33 28.62
C ILE A 116 11.07 -25.27 29.64
N ILE A 117 9.75 -25.34 29.64
CA ILE A 117 8.96 -26.35 30.35
C ILE A 117 8.26 -27.20 29.31
N ASN A 118 8.50 -28.51 29.34
CA ASN A 118 7.71 -29.46 28.57
C ASN A 118 6.61 -30.03 29.46
N ALA A 119 5.39 -30.12 28.93
CA ALA A 119 4.24 -30.67 29.63
C ALA A 119 3.52 -31.67 28.73
N VAL A 120 3.37 -32.90 29.21
CA VAL A 120 2.76 -34.02 28.48
C VAL A 120 1.50 -34.45 29.23
N HIS A 121 0.36 -34.44 28.56
CA HIS A 121 -0.92 -34.79 29.19
C HIS A 121 -0.89 -36.25 29.68
N LYS A 122 -1.42 -36.54 30.87
CA LYS A 122 -1.38 -37.88 31.50
C LYS A 122 -2.02 -38.98 30.64
N ASP A 123 -3.00 -38.61 29.82
CA ASP A 123 -3.68 -39.50 28.86
C ASP A 123 -3.04 -39.56 27.46
N VAL A 124 -1.83 -39.01 27.25
CA VAL A 124 -1.22 -38.84 25.91
C VAL A 124 -1.20 -40.11 25.06
N GLU A 125 -1.02 -41.29 25.68
CA GLU A 125 -0.95 -42.60 24.99
C GLU A 125 -2.29 -43.01 24.35
N ASN A 126 -3.41 -42.49 24.88
CA ASN A 126 -4.75 -42.75 24.35
C ASN A 126 -5.20 -41.72 23.31
N ILE A 127 -4.44 -40.64 23.12
CA ILE A 127 -4.78 -39.54 22.21
C ILE A 127 -4.04 -39.75 20.89
N LYS A 128 -4.76 -40.33 19.92
CA LYS A 128 -4.22 -40.71 18.61
C LYS A 128 -4.40 -39.60 17.59
N ARG A 129 -3.39 -39.39 16.73
CA ARG A 129 -3.42 -38.33 15.70
C ARG A 129 -4.52 -38.56 14.68
N GLU A 130 -4.86 -39.83 14.43
CA GLU A 130 -5.81 -40.27 13.42
C GLU A 130 -7.26 -39.89 13.76
N ASP A 131 -7.57 -39.67 15.05
CA ASP A 131 -8.91 -39.32 15.52
C ASP A 131 -9.29 -37.85 15.21
N PHE A 132 -8.33 -37.04 14.75
CA PHE A 132 -8.48 -35.60 14.49
C PHE A 132 -8.35 -35.30 13.00
N VAL A 133 -9.42 -35.59 12.24
CA VAL A 133 -9.50 -35.43 10.78
C VAL A 133 -9.43 -33.95 10.36
N HIS A 134 -9.94 -33.05 11.20
CA HIS A 134 -9.90 -31.59 11.00
C HIS A 134 -9.15 -30.92 12.17
N PRO A 135 -7.80 -30.95 12.16
CA PRO A 135 -6.99 -30.56 13.31
C PRO A 135 -7.20 -29.08 13.65
N GLN A 136 -7.40 -28.79 14.94
CA GLN A 136 -7.47 -27.44 15.47
C GLN A 136 -6.30 -27.24 16.44
N ARG A 137 -5.72 -26.04 16.46
CA ARG A 137 -4.54 -25.73 17.29
C ARG A 137 -4.73 -26.12 18.76
N GLU A 138 -5.94 -25.95 19.29
CA GLU A 138 -6.26 -26.18 20.71
C GLU A 138 -7.21 -27.37 20.91
N ASP A 139 -7.25 -28.33 19.97
CA ASP A 139 -7.91 -29.61 20.23
C ASP A 139 -7.09 -30.52 21.17
N LYS A 140 -7.71 -31.63 21.60
CA LYS A 140 -7.10 -32.56 22.55
C LYS A 140 -5.77 -33.15 22.06
N TYR A 141 -5.57 -33.35 20.75
CA TYR A 141 -4.27 -33.82 20.25
C TYR A 141 -3.24 -32.71 20.31
N GLY A 142 -3.58 -31.52 19.81
CA GLY A 142 -2.70 -30.35 19.84
C GLY A 142 -2.18 -30.07 21.25
N THR A 143 -3.08 -29.96 22.23
CA THR A 143 -2.71 -29.63 23.61
C THR A 143 -2.17 -30.80 24.41
N SER A 144 -2.23 -32.05 23.93
CA SER A 144 -1.72 -33.22 24.68
C SER A 144 -0.21 -33.21 24.92
N VAL A 145 0.55 -32.44 24.13
CA VAL A 145 1.97 -32.18 24.37
C VAL A 145 2.23 -30.71 24.07
N ILE A 146 2.70 -29.96 25.07
CA ILE A 146 3.06 -28.56 24.92
C ILE A 146 4.48 -28.28 25.41
N SER A 147 5.12 -27.28 24.79
CA SER A 147 6.42 -26.76 25.17
C SER A 147 6.31 -25.25 25.39
N ILE A 148 6.41 -24.83 26.65
CA ILE A 148 6.34 -23.44 27.08
C ILE A 148 7.77 -22.89 27.07
N GLN A 149 8.01 -21.87 26.26
CA GLN A 149 9.35 -21.31 26.04
C GLN A 149 9.36 -19.83 26.39
N VAL A 150 10.16 -19.46 27.38
CA VAL A 150 10.29 -18.09 27.91
C VAL A 150 11.68 -17.55 27.61
N LEU A 151 11.78 -16.39 26.97
CA LEU A 151 13.07 -15.78 26.68
C LEU A 151 13.75 -15.35 28.00
N LYS A 152 15.00 -15.76 28.24
CA LYS A 152 15.72 -15.49 29.50
C LYS A 152 15.90 -14.00 29.80
N THR A 153 15.94 -13.16 28.76
CA THR A 153 16.01 -11.69 28.89
C THR A 153 14.66 -11.03 29.19
N GLY A 154 13.58 -11.81 29.24
CA GLY A 154 12.22 -11.32 29.41
C GLY A 154 11.55 -10.83 28.12
N GLY A 155 10.28 -10.43 28.22
CA GLY A 155 9.50 -9.80 27.17
C GLY A 155 8.89 -10.73 26.11
N PHE A 156 9.16 -12.03 26.16
CA PHE A 156 8.62 -12.99 25.19
C PHE A 156 8.36 -14.36 25.82
N ILE A 157 7.19 -14.91 25.52
CA ILE A 157 6.77 -16.29 25.81
C ILE A 157 6.10 -16.86 24.56
N SER A 158 6.33 -18.15 24.30
CA SER A 158 5.67 -18.90 23.23
C SER A 158 5.26 -20.26 23.77
N ILE A 159 4.04 -20.69 23.49
CA ILE A 159 3.54 -22.01 23.85
C ILE A 159 3.31 -22.79 22.56
N LYS A 160 4.16 -23.79 22.36
CA LYS A 160 4.16 -24.67 21.20
C LYS A 160 3.37 -25.95 21.50
N ASN A 161 2.71 -26.50 20.51
CA ASN A 161 1.86 -27.68 20.65
C ASN A 161 2.33 -28.88 19.81
N ARG A 162 1.62 -30.01 19.94
CA ARG A 162 1.95 -31.29 19.31
C ARG A 162 1.86 -31.31 17.77
N TYR A 163 1.10 -30.39 17.17
CA TYR A 163 0.90 -30.35 15.71
C TYR A 163 2.03 -29.68 14.94
N ASN A 164 2.83 -28.82 15.60
CA ASN A 164 3.76 -27.91 14.92
C ASN A 164 3.10 -27.27 13.67
N HIS A 165 3.82 -27.10 12.55
CA HIS A 165 3.33 -26.40 11.33
C HIS A 165 2.18 -27.10 10.58
N SER A 166 1.60 -28.19 11.11
CA SER A 166 0.41 -28.84 10.54
C SER A 166 -0.91 -28.10 10.85
N VAL A 167 -0.87 -27.06 11.70
CA VAL A 167 -2.00 -26.15 12.00
C VAL A 167 -1.54 -24.69 11.92
N GLU A 168 -2.49 -23.75 11.85
CA GLU A 168 -2.18 -22.32 11.83
C GLU A 168 -1.66 -21.83 13.19
N ASN A 169 -0.53 -21.12 13.17
CA ASN A 169 0.10 -20.47 14.33
C ASN A 169 0.25 -21.38 15.59
N PRO A 170 0.88 -22.55 15.45
CA PRO A 170 1.02 -23.56 16.52
C PRO A 170 1.88 -23.08 17.70
N ASP A 171 2.74 -22.10 17.43
CA ASP A 171 3.66 -21.47 18.38
C ASP A 171 2.98 -20.48 19.32
N ASN A 172 1.69 -20.24 19.08
CA ASN A 172 0.84 -19.36 19.86
C ASN A 172 -0.37 -20.10 20.46
N THR A 173 -0.17 -21.35 20.86
CA THR A 173 -1.21 -22.16 21.51
C THR A 173 -1.60 -21.51 22.83
N PHE A 174 -2.90 -21.50 23.15
CA PHE A 174 -3.44 -20.72 24.26
C PHE A 174 -3.12 -19.22 24.17
N ASN A 175 -2.92 -18.70 22.95
CA ASN A 175 -2.43 -17.34 22.71
C ASN A 175 -1.13 -16.97 23.45
N SER A 176 -0.30 -17.98 23.76
CA SER A 176 0.88 -17.84 24.62
C SER A 176 0.58 -17.23 25.99
N GLU A 177 -0.62 -17.46 26.52
CA GLU A 177 -1.10 -16.98 27.82
C GLU A 177 -1.18 -18.17 28.80
N PRO A 178 -0.18 -18.38 29.69
CA PRO A 178 -0.11 -19.57 30.56
C PRO A 178 -1.33 -19.75 31.45
N ASP A 179 -1.97 -18.66 31.87
CA ASP A 179 -3.16 -18.70 32.73
C ASP A 179 -4.39 -19.33 32.07
N ARG A 180 -4.38 -19.50 30.73
CA ARG A 180 -5.42 -20.26 30.01
C ARG A 180 -5.24 -21.77 30.14
N ILE A 181 -4.06 -22.24 30.52
CA ILE A 181 -3.84 -23.66 30.86
C ILE A 181 -4.40 -23.90 32.26
N ILE A 182 -3.96 -23.09 33.22
CA ILE A 182 -4.47 -23.07 34.59
C ILE A 182 -4.21 -21.69 35.21
N PRO A 183 -5.19 -21.07 35.89
CA PRO A 183 -4.99 -19.76 36.51
C PRO A 183 -3.80 -19.74 37.47
N GLY A 184 -2.96 -18.70 37.38
CA GLY A 184 -1.79 -18.51 38.25
C GLY A 184 -0.49 -19.09 37.68
N LEU A 185 -0.54 -19.82 36.56
CA LEU A 185 0.64 -20.39 35.93
C LEU A 185 1.59 -19.31 35.41
N ALA A 186 1.09 -18.17 34.92
CA ALA A 186 1.95 -17.10 34.44
C ALA A 186 2.81 -16.51 35.57
N ASP A 187 2.22 -16.29 36.74
CA ASP A 187 2.97 -15.85 37.92
C ASP A 187 3.94 -16.94 38.36
N ALA A 188 3.50 -18.19 38.49
CA ALA A 188 4.36 -19.31 38.89
C ALA A 188 5.63 -19.44 38.02
N ILE A 189 5.49 -19.37 36.68
CA ILE A 189 6.63 -19.42 35.76
C ILE A 189 7.52 -18.17 35.91
N LYS A 190 6.93 -16.98 36.08
CA LYS A 190 7.66 -15.72 36.30
C LYS A 190 8.56 -15.78 37.51
N TYR A 191 8.05 -16.29 38.62
CA TYR A 191 8.80 -16.38 39.87
C TYR A 191 9.78 -17.56 39.88
N HIS A 192 9.42 -18.71 39.30
CA HIS A 192 10.30 -19.87 39.22
C HIS A 192 11.59 -19.57 38.44
N PHE A 193 11.50 -18.87 37.31
CA PHE A 193 12.66 -18.50 36.50
C PHE A 193 13.19 -17.08 36.75
N ASN A 194 12.54 -16.32 37.64
CA ASN A 194 12.83 -14.91 37.90
C ASN A 194 12.91 -14.06 36.62
N VAL A 195 11.89 -14.19 35.76
CA VAL A 195 11.85 -13.58 34.43
C VAL A 195 10.46 -13.02 34.13
N ASP A 196 10.39 -11.77 33.67
CA ASP A 196 9.12 -11.15 33.32
C ASP A 196 8.82 -11.33 31.83
N PHE A 197 7.74 -12.04 31.53
CA PHE A 197 7.20 -12.23 30.18
C PHE A 197 5.74 -11.78 30.10
N SER A 198 5.29 -10.97 31.07
CA SER A 198 3.92 -10.44 31.11
C SER A 198 3.63 -9.64 29.83
N SER A 199 3.05 -10.35 28.88
CA SER A 199 2.37 -9.76 27.74
C SER A 199 0.96 -9.38 28.18
N ARG A 200 0.83 -8.41 29.10
CA ARG A 200 -0.28 -7.47 28.94
C ARG A 200 0.06 -6.62 27.72
N LYS A 201 -0.07 -7.21 26.53
CA LYS A 201 -0.11 -6.45 25.29
C LYS A 201 -1.43 -5.69 25.29
N ILE A 202 -1.46 -4.59 26.02
CA ILE A 202 -2.21 -3.45 25.51
C ILE A 202 -1.44 -3.06 24.26
N SER A 203 -1.93 -3.49 23.09
CA SER A 203 -1.31 -3.08 21.84
C SER A 203 -1.40 -1.57 21.78
N LEU A 204 -0.26 -0.91 21.61
CA LEU A 204 -0.28 0.48 21.20
C LEU A 204 -1.04 0.57 19.87
N PRO A 205 -1.79 1.66 19.61
CA PRO A 205 -2.45 1.84 18.32
C PRO A 205 -1.47 1.75 17.16
N ASP A 206 -1.96 1.46 15.96
CA ASP A 206 -1.11 1.20 14.78
C ASP A 206 -0.14 2.34 14.44
N ASP A 207 -0.42 3.59 14.82
CA ASP A 207 0.46 4.76 14.62
C ASP A 207 1.47 5.00 15.75
N TYR A 208 1.70 4.00 16.61
CA TYR A 208 2.64 4.03 17.71
C TYR A 208 3.53 2.79 17.75
N ILE A 209 4.80 2.98 18.11
CA ILE A 209 5.73 1.88 18.44
C ILE A 209 6.31 2.08 19.84
N LEU A 210 6.72 0.97 20.46
CA LEU A 210 7.51 1.00 21.68
C LEU A 210 8.99 0.84 21.33
N LEU A 211 9.83 1.79 21.74
CA LEU A 211 11.26 1.77 21.47
C LEU A 211 12.03 2.14 22.74
N ASP A 212 12.80 1.19 23.29
CA ASP A 212 13.55 1.34 24.55
C ASP A 212 12.69 1.93 25.70
N GLY A 213 11.46 1.42 25.85
CA GLY A 213 10.51 1.87 26.87
C GLY A 213 9.87 3.24 26.60
N LYS A 214 10.10 3.84 25.43
CA LYS A 214 9.47 5.09 24.99
C LYS A 214 8.34 4.80 24.03
N ILE A 215 7.24 5.51 24.21
CA ILE A 215 6.10 5.49 23.29
C ILE A 215 6.39 6.50 22.18
N VAL A 216 6.51 6.01 20.95
CA VAL A 216 6.87 6.82 19.79
C VAL A 216 5.71 6.83 18.82
N LYS A 217 5.03 7.99 18.72
CA LYS A 217 4.01 8.24 17.72
C LYS A 217 4.67 8.56 16.39
N PHE A 218 4.32 7.84 15.34
CA PHE A 218 4.73 8.17 13.99
C PHE A 218 3.51 8.54 13.14
N ASN A 219 3.74 9.30 12.07
CA ASN A 219 2.70 9.68 11.12
C ASN A 219 2.78 8.83 9.86
N TYR A 220 3.95 8.28 9.56
CA TYR A 220 4.23 7.53 8.36
C TYR A 220 5.38 6.53 8.62
N GLU A 221 5.25 5.32 8.09
CA GLU A 221 6.28 4.28 8.13
C GLU A 221 6.63 3.85 6.70
N LYS A 222 7.93 3.70 6.42
CA LYS A 222 8.44 3.21 5.15
C LYS A 222 9.73 2.43 5.37
N ASN A 223 9.71 1.15 5.04
CA ASN A 223 10.87 0.25 5.16
C ASN A 223 11.47 0.24 6.58
N ASN A 224 10.63 0.21 7.62
CA ASN A 224 11.01 0.31 9.04
C ASN A 224 11.64 1.65 9.44
N ILE A 225 11.45 2.69 8.64
CA ILE A 225 11.74 4.07 9.02
C ILE A 225 10.44 4.75 9.42
N TYR A 226 10.35 5.16 10.68
CA TYR A 226 9.14 5.75 11.26
C TYR A 226 9.33 7.26 11.41
N ILE A 227 8.50 8.05 10.75
CA ILE A 227 8.62 9.51 10.70
C ILE A 227 7.59 10.15 11.63
N GLY A 228 8.07 10.88 12.64
CA GLY A 228 7.25 11.63 13.60
C GLY A 228 7.35 13.14 13.42
N ASP A 229 6.73 13.91 14.32
CA ASP A 229 6.85 15.38 14.33
C ASP A 229 8.21 15.78 14.90
N GLY A 230 9.15 16.17 14.03
CA GLY A 230 10.46 16.67 14.42
C GLY A 230 11.50 15.58 14.73
N PHE A 231 11.23 14.34 14.36
CA PHE A 231 12.20 13.24 14.45
C PHE A 231 11.87 12.12 13.43
N TYR A 232 12.82 11.22 13.24
CA TYR A 232 12.56 9.93 12.60
C TYR A 232 13.23 8.79 13.39
N VAL A 233 12.73 7.57 13.25
CA VAL A 233 13.31 6.35 13.81
C VAL A 233 13.89 5.54 12.68
N CYS A 234 15.16 5.15 12.79
CA CYS A 234 15.82 4.27 11.84
C CYS A 234 16.76 3.34 12.60
N ASN A 235 16.79 2.05 12.24
CA ASN A 235 17.64 1.03 12.89
C ASN A 235 17.49 1.02 14.41
N GLY A 236 16.25 1.16 14.91
CA GLY A 236 15.94 1.19 16.33
C GLY A 236 16.44 2.43 17.09
N LYS A 237 16.85 3.50 16.38
CA LYS A 237 17.35 4.74 17.00
C LYS A 237 16.48 5.93 16.59
N ILE A 238 16.12 6.75 17.58
CA ILE A 238 15.43 8.03 17.36
C ILE A 238 16.48 9.08 16.99
N VAL A 239 16.29 9.74 15.85
CA VAL A 239 17.08 10.87 15.39
C VAL A 239 16.20 12.11 15.40
N GLU A 240 16.49 13.06 16.29
CA GLU A 240 15.82 14.35 16.33
C GLU A 240 16.28 15.24 15.17
N ILE A 241 15.34 15.93 14.54
CA ILE A 241 15.61 16.86 13.45
C ILE A 241 15.87 18.23 14.05
N ASN A 242 16.97 18.86 13.67
CA ASN A 242 17.23 20.22 14.08
C ASN A 242 16.35 21.19 13.27
N LYS A 243 15.21 21.61 13.81
CA LYS A 243 14.25 22.48 13.12
C LYS A 243 14.83 23.85 12.70
N ASP A 244 15.97 24.27 13.25
CA ASP A 244 16.65 25.51 12.87
C ASP A 244 17.57 25.32 11.65
N SER A 245 18.01 24.09 11.35
CA SER A 245 18.96 23.80 10.27
C SER A 245 18.55 22.68 9.32
N GLU A 246 17.45 21.99 9.59
CA GLU A 246 16.95 20.86 8.82
C GLU A 246 15.43 20.89 8.69
N LEU A 247 14.93 20.34 7.59
CA LEU A 247 13.50 20.15 7.35
C LEU A 247 13.25 18.77 6.71
N LEU A 248 12.51 17.91 7.40
CA LEU A 248 12.11 16.60 6.91
C LEU A 248 10.72 16.66 6.26
N PHE A 249 10.58 15.99 5.13
CA PHE A 249 9.31 15.73 4.48
C PHE A 249 9.37 14.37 3.76
N ASP A 250 8.39 13.50 4.02
CA ASP A 250 8.47 12.08 3.66
C ASP A 250 9.83 11.50 4.16
N THR A 251 10.55 10.70 3.36
CA THR A 251 11.91 10.23 3.69
C THR A 251 13.04 11.20 3.32
N ILE A 252 12.74 12.44 2.94
CA ILE A 252 13.73 13.38 2.42
C ILE A 252 13.97 14.51 3.41
N LEU A 253 15.23 14.68 3.79
CA LEU A 253 15.67 15.75 4.67
C LEU A 253 16.44 16.80 3.85
N PHE A 254 16.03 18.06 3.99
CA PHE A 254 16.76 19.21 3.47
C PHE A 254 17.60 19.86 4.56
N ASP A 255 18.89 20.08 4.29
CA ASP A 255 19.82 20.78 5.19
C ASP A 255 19.99 22.24 4.72
N PHE A 256 19.64 23.20 5.57
CA PHE A 256 19.72 24.64 5.26
C PHE A 256 21.15 25.16 5.13
N LYS A 257 22.13 24.51 5.78
CA LYS A 257 23.54 24.91 5.74
C LYS A 257 24.20 24.46 4.45
N THR A 258 24.05 23.18 4.10
CA THR A 258 24.65 22.62 2.86
C THR A 258 23.80 22.89 1.62
N LYS A 259 22.52 23.26 1.80
CA LYS A 259 21.52 23.45 0.73
C LYS A 259 21.34 22.21 -0.13
N SER A 260 21.35 21.04 0.50
CA SER A 260 21.21 19.75 -0.16
C SER A 260 20.14 18.90 0.49
N PHE A 261 19.53 18.03 -0.31
CA PHE A 261 18.66 16.97 0.13
C PHE A 261 19.46 15.69 0.40
N ARG A 262 19.02 14.92 1.39
CA ARG A 262 19.47 13.54 1.68
C ARG A 262 18.28 12.68 2.05
N GLU A 263 18.38 11.38 1.82
CA GLU A 263 17.38 10.43 2.31
C GLU A 263 17.70 10.02 3.75
N VAL A 264 16.68 9.94 4.60
CA VAL A 264 16.86 9.44 5.97
C VAL A 264 17.11 7.93 5.95
N GLY A 265 17.99 7.45 6.82
CA GLY A 265 18.26 6.02 7.00
C GLY A 265 19.24 5.38 6.01
N GLN A 266 19.73 6.12 5.01
CA GLN A 266 20.81 5.66 4.13
C GLN A 266 22.20 5.98 4.71
N SER A 267 23.18 5.12 4.41
CA SER A 267 24.60 5.37 4.65
C SER A 267 25.05 6.62 3.89
N SER A 268 25.98 7.40 4.43
CA SER A 268 26.52 8.58 3.74
C SER A 268 27.12 8.19 2.38
N GLY A 269 26.49 8.62 1.28
CA GLY A 269 26.98 8.41 -0.09
C GLY A 269 25.97 7.76 -1.04
N ASP A 270 25.02 6.98 -0.52
CA ASP A 270 23.96 6.33 -1.31
C ASP A 270 22.71 7.22 -1.31
N ASN A 271 22.60 8.11 -2.29
CA ASN A 271 21.39 8.90 -2.48
C ASN A 271 20.50 8.25 -3.54
N SER A 272 19.21 8.09 -3.23
CA SER A 272 18.23 7.66 -4.22
C SER A 272 18.14 8.63 -5.39
N TYR A 273 17.68 8.14 -6.56
CA TYR A 273 17.45 8.99 -7.73
C TYR A 273 16.55 10.20 -7.41
N LEU A 274 15.59 10.04 -6.49
CA LEU A 274 14.72 11.14 -6.08
C LEU A 274 15.52 12.26 -5.38
N VAL A 275 16.46 11.92 -4.51
CA VAL A 275 17.34 12.90 -3.86
C VAL A 275 18.27 13.57 -4.86
N SER A 276 18.83 12.82 -5.82
CA SER A 276 19.66 13.41 -6.87
C SER A 276 18.85 14.36 -7.77
N LEU A 277 17.59 14.02 -8.05
CA LEU A 277 16.64 14.88 -8.76
C LEU A 277 16.42 16.20 -8.01
N PHE A 278 16.04 16.15 -6.74
CA PHE A 278 15.85 17.36 -5.93
C PHE A 278 17.14 18.19 -5.81
N ASN A 279 18.29 17.53 -5.60
CA ASN A 279 19.58 18.20 -5.57
C ASN A 279 19.94 18.90 -6.89
N SER A 280 19.57 18.32 -8.03
CA SER A 280 19.78 18.95 -9.33
C SER A 280 18.95 20.23 -9.51
N VAL A 281 17.74 20.28 -8.93
CA VAL A 281 16.88 21.47 -8.92
C VAL A 281 17.47 22.59 -8.08
N VAL A 282 17.98 22.29 -6.86
CA VAL A 282 18.56 23.32 -5.98
C VAL A 282 19.98 23.73 -6.33
N LYS A 283 20.69 22.94 -7.15
CA LYS A 283 22.09 23.18 -7.49
C LYS A 283 22.27 24.60 -8.06
N ASN A 284 23.21 25.36 -7.48
CA ASN A 284 23.53 26.74 -7.85
C ASN A 284 22.40 27.77 -7.68
N ASN A 285 21.29 27.40 -7.03
CA ASN A 285 20.17 28.30 -6.80
C ASN A 285 20.10 28.74 -5.34
N SER A 286 19.51 29.91 -5.10
CA SER A 286 19.15 30.33 -3.74
C SER A 286 17.95 29.51 -3.26
N VAL A 287 18.02 28.98 -2.04
CA VAL A 287 16.92 28.23 -1.42
C VAL A 287 16.38 29.00 -0.23
N SER A 288 15.07 29.11 -0.11
CA SER A 288 14.40 29.68 1.07
C SER A 288 13.11 28.93 1.39
N VAL A 289 12.74 28.89 2.66
CA VAL A 289 11.46 28.33 3.11
C VAL A 289 10.61 29.45 3.70
N ARG A 290 9.34 29.52 3.31
CA ARG A 290 8.40 30.54 3.78
C ARG A 290 7.10 29.91 4.21
N LYS A 291 6.52 30.43 5.29
CA LYS A 291 5.15 30.11 5.69
C LYS A 291 4.18 30.95 4.84
N ASN A 292 3.23 30.28 4.21
CA ASN A 292 2.19 30.90 3.39
C ASN A 292 1.02 31.39 4.27
N VAL A 293 0.15 32.21 3.71
CA VAL A 293 -1.02 32.80 4.40
C VAL A 293 -1.98 31.72 4.92
N ASP A 294 -2.13 30.63 4.19
CA ASP A 294 -2.96 29.47 4.56
C ASP A 294 -2.33 28.56 5.62
N GLY A 295 -1.12 28.88 6.10
CA GLY A 295 -0.38 28.10 7.09
C GLY A 295 0.50 26.99 6.52
N THR A 296 0.45 26.73 5.21
CA THR A 296 1.38 25.81 4.53
C THR A 296 2.79 26.40 4.48
N HIS A 297 3.79 25.57 4.18
CA HIS A 297 5.18 26.04 4.02
C HIS A 297 5.69 25.70 2.63
N SER A 298 6.23 26.68 1.91
CA SER A 298 6.78 26.46 0.56
C SER A 298 8.29 26.60 0.55
N PHE A 299 8.94 25.70 -0.17
CA PHE A 299 10.33 25.77 -0.58
C PHE A 299 10.43 26.54 -1.88
N PHE A 300 11.27 27.57 -1.88
CA PHE A 300 11.56 28.38 -3.05
C PHE A 300 13.00 28.14 -3.50
N VAL A 301 13.17 27.98 -4.80
CA VAL A 301 14.47 27.87 -5.48
C VAL A 301 14.53 28.94 -6.55
N GLY A 302 15.48 29.87 -6.44
CA GLY A 302 15.56 31.00 -7.38
C GLY A 302 14.27 31.86 -7.42
N GLY A 303 13.50 31.88 -6.33
CA GLY A 303 12.21 32.57 -6.25
C GLY A 303 10.99 31.78 -6.75
N MET A 304 11.18 30.57 -7.30
CA MET A 304 10.10 29.67 -7.74
C MET A 304 9.74 28.67 -6.64
N PRO A 305 8.45 28.44 -6.30
CA PRO A 305 8.06 27.40 -5.37
C PRO A 305 8.26 26.01 -5.99
N ILE A 306 9.17 25.21 -5.43
CA ILE A 306 9.45 23.83 -5.87
C ILE A 306 8.69 22.77 -5.09
N ALA A 307 8.28 23.07 -3.86
CA ALA A 307 7.47 22.17 -3.05
C ALA A 307 6.66 22.99 -2.04
N THR A 308 5.42 22.60 -1.83
CA THR A 308 4.56 23.15 -0.76
C THR A 308 4.14 22.03 0.16
N LEU A 309 4.35 22.23 1.46
CA LEU A 309 4.06 21.29 2.53
C LEU A 309 2.80 21.70 3.30
N GLU A 310 1.90 20.75 3.45
CA GLU A 310 0.78 20.81 4.39
C GLU A 310 1.00 19.71 5.43
N ASN A 311 1.17 20.08 6.71
CA ASN A 311 1.46 19.15 7.82
C ASN A 311 2.63 18.18 7.52
N GLY A 312 3.70 18.68 6.89
CA GLY A 312 4.90 17.89 6.55
C GLY A 312 4.76 17.01 5.30
N THR A 313 3.62 17.06 4.61
CA THR A 313 3.34 16.31 3.38
C THR A 313 3.39 17.22 2.16
N ILE A 314 4.05 16.79 1.08
CA ILE A 314 4.09 17.56 -0.17
C ILE A 314 2.70 17.53 -0.84
N VAL A 315 2.08 18.71 -0.96
CA VAL A 315 0.79 18.91 -1.63
C VAL A 315 0.91 19.66 -2.96
N ALA A 316 2.02 20.35 -3.20
CA ALA A 316 2.37 20.90 -4.50
C ALA A 316 3.85 20.63 -4.82
N LEU A 317 4.17 20.27 -6.06
CA LEU A 317 5.52 19.92 -6.49
C LEU A 317 5.82 20.56 -7.85
N THR A 318 6.95 21.25 -7.95
CA THR A 318 7.49 21.79 -9.21
C THR A 318 8.90 21.27 -9.41
N LEU A 319 9.17 20.63 -10.56
CA LEU A 319 10.49 20.11 -10.92
C LEU A 319 11.05 20.83 -12.17
N PRO A 320 11.59 22.05 -12.02
CA PRO A 320 12.13 22.82 -13.14
C PRO A 320 13.49 22.28 -13.59
N GLY A 321 13.82 22.46 -14.86
CA GLY A 321 15.11 22.05 -15.43
C GLY A 321 15.29 20.54 -15.62
N ILE A 322 14.30 19.72 -15.27
CA ILE A 322 14.36 18.25 -15.39
C ILE A 322 13.74 17.82 -16.72
N ARG A 323 14.57 17.30 -17.64
CA ARG A 323 14.11 16.83 -18.96
C ARG A 323 13.53 15.42 -18.95
N GLU A 324 14.11 14.49 -18.19
CA GLU A 324 13.61 13.12 -18.06
C GLU A 324 13.63 12.71 -16.60
N ILE A 325 12.52 12.11 -16.16
CA ILE A 325 12.43 11.40 -14.89
C ILE A 325 12.54 9.91 -15.20
N THR A 326 13.53 9.22 -14.63
CA THR A 326 13.81 7.80 -14.96
C THR A 326 13.14 6.81 -14.02
N GLU A 327 12.95 7.20 -12.77
CA GLU A 327 12.24 6.40 -11.76
C GLU A 327 11.74 7.29 -10.62
N VAL A 328 10.75 6.79 -9.87
CA VAL A 328 10.34 7.36 -8.59
C VAL A 328 10.05 6.23 -7.60
N PRO A 329 10.27 6.42 -6.29
CA PRO A 329 9.88 5.45 -5.28
C PRO A 329 8.37 5.16 -5.33
N LYS A 330 7.98 3.93 -4.97
CA LYS A 330 6.57 3.57 -4.81
C LYS A 330 5.89 4.52 -3.82
N ASN A 331 4.66 4.94 -4.13
CA ASN A 331 3.85 5.90 -3.37
C ASN A 331 4.37 7.35 -3.34
N PHE A 332 5.48 7.67 -4.03
CA PHE A 332 5.93 9.05 -4.14
C PHE A 332 4.83 9.92 -4.76
N GLY A 333 4.59 11.07 -4.15
CA GLY A 333 3.62 12.04 -4.60
C GLY A 333 2.15 11.66 -4.43
N LYS A 334 1.81 10.65 -3.63
CA LYS A 334 0.43 10.22 -3.36
C LYS A 334 -0.54 11.35 -2.93
N PHE A 335 -0.01 12.39 -2.30
CA PHE A 335 -0.77 13.52 -1.76
C PHE A 335 -0.57 14.83 -2.55
N VAL A 336 0.19 14.79 -3.65
CA VAL A 336 0.43 15.96 -4.49
C VAL A 336 -0.86 16.32 -5.22
N ARG A 337 -1.42 17.50 -4.92
CA ARG A 337 -2.60 18.07 -5.56
C ARG A 337 -2.25 18.85 -6.83
N TYR A 338 -1.09 19.48 -6.85
CA TYR A 338 -0.60 20.32 -7.94
C TYR A 338 0.78 19.86 -8.38
N LEU A 339 0.92 19.40 -9.62
CA LEU A 339 2.19 18.97 -10.18
C LEU A 339 2.57 19.84 -11.37
N SER A 340 3.76 20.44 -11.32
CA SER A 340 4.34 21.25 -12.40
C SER A 340 5.67 20.67 -12.87
N LEU A 341 5.74 20.33 -14.15
CA LEU A 341 6.87 19.73 -14.84
C LEU A 341 7.20 20.56 -16.09
N PRO A 342 7.69 21.80 -15.93
CA PRO A 342 7.76 22.78 -17.02
C PRO A 342 8.70 22.35 -18.16
N ASP A 343 9.74 21.59 -17.83
CA ASP A 343 10.80 21.18 -18.76
C ASP A 343 10.83 19.68 -19.07
N THR A 344 9.98 18.89 -18.42
CA THR A 344 10.01 17.43 -18.52
C THR A 344 9.40 16.96 -19.83
N GLU A 345 10.17 16.19 -20.57
CA GLU A 345 9.80 15.59 -21.85
C GLU A 345 9.37 14.12 -21.69
N ILE A 346 9.91 13.41 -20.70
CA ILE A 346 9.68 11.96 -20.51
C ILE A 346 9.40 11.63 -19.04
N LEU A 347 8.28 10.94 -18.80
CA LEU A 347 7.96 10.32 -17.51
C LEU A 347 8.26 8.82 -17.49
N PRO A 348 8.67 8.26 -16.33
CA PRO A 348 9.05 6.86 -16.17
C PRO A 348 7.84 5.93 -16.05
N ASN A 349 8.05 4.62 -15.94
CA ASN A 349 6.97 3.73 -15.53
C ASN A 349 6.55 4.05 -14.08
N ASN A 350 5.27 3.82 -13.76
CA ASN A 350 4.71 3.92 -12.41
C ASN A 350 4.80 5.31 -11.75
N PHE A 351 4.86 6.37 -12.55
CA PHE A 351 4.87 7.74 -12.02
C PHE A 351 3.48 8.12 -11.47
N PHE A 352 3.38 8.32 -10.16
CA PHE A 352 2.12 8.64 -9.47
C PHE A 352 1.00 7.62 -9.80
N THR A 353 1.29 6.32 -9.68
CA THR A 353 0.33 5.26 -10.01
C THR A 353 -0.99 5.38 -9.24
N VAL A 354 -0.93 5.77 -7.95
CA VAL A 354 -2.12 5.99 -7.12
C VAL A 354 -2.03 7.36 -6.46
N ASN A 355 -2.72 8.34 -7.03
CA ASN A 355 -2.85 9.68 -6.47
C ASN A 355 -4.30 10.17 -6.62
N LEU A 356 -5.08 10.01 -5.56
CA LEU A 356 -6.51 10.33 -5.50
C LEU A 356 -6.81 11.83 -5.36
N VAL A 357 -5.79 12.69 -5.28
CA VAL A 357 -5.97 14.12 -4.98
C VAL A 357 -5.32 15.05 -6.01
N LEU A 358 -4.65 14.50 -7.03
CA LEU A 358 -4.04 15.28 -8.11
C LEU A 358 -5.12 15.98 -8.92
N ALA A 359 -5.23 17.29 -8.73
CA ALA A 359 -6.21 18.14 -9.37
C ALA A 359 -5.65 18.80 -10.64
N GLU A 360 -4.36 19.15 -10.63
CA GLU A 360 -3.73 19.88 -11.73
C GLU A 360 -2.37 19.28 -12.11
N LEU A 361 -2.17 19.09 -13.41
CA LEU A 361 -0.92 18.73 -14.05
C LEU A 361 -0.53 19.80 -15.08
N ASN A 362 0.54 20.53 -14.80
CA ASN A 362 1.15 21.46 -15.75
C ASN A 362 2.44 20.85 -16.32
N ALA A 363 2.38 20.28 -17.53
CA ALA A 363 3.53 19.63 -18.18
C ALA A 363 3.58 19.95 -19.68
N PRO A 364 3.88 21.21 -20.06
CA PRO A 364 3.68 21.71 -21.42
C PRO A 364 4.65 21.10 -22.44
N ARG A 365 5.78 20.57 -21.99
CA ARG A 365 6.83 19.97 -22.84
C ARG A 365 6.82 18.44 -22.86
N LEU A 366 5.85 17.83 -22.18
CA LEU A 366 5.80 16.38 -22.00
C LEU A 366 5.48 15.68 -23.32
N LYS A 367 6.43 14.90 -23.82
CA LYS A 367 6.34 14.17 -25.10
C LYS A 367 5.95 12.71 -24.91
N ARG A 368 6.42 12.07 -23.82
CA ARG A 368 6.24 10.63 -23.61
C ARG A 368 5.90 10.32 -22.15
N ILE A 369 4.85 9.54 -21.96
CA ILE A 369 4.46 9.00 -20.66
C ILE A 369 4.57 7.48 -20.74
N LYS A 370 5.45 6.86 -19.94
CA LYS A 370 5.57 5.39 -19.90
C LYS A 370 4.45 4.77 -19.06
N LYS A 371 4.44 3.45 -18.86
CA LYS A 371 3.29 2.68 -18.37
C LYS A 371 2.90 3.02 -16.92
N ASN A 372 1.63 2.84 -16.59
CA ASN A 372 1.05 2.95 -15.24
C ASN A 372 1.21 4.34 -14.58
N CYS A 373 1.44 5.40 -15.36
CA CYS A 373 1.47 6.75 -14.84
C CYS A 373 0.05 7.26 -14.60
N PHE A 374 -0.22 7.88 -13.45
CA PHE A 374 -1.55 8.43 -13.16
C PHE A 374 -2.69 7.41 -13.33
N ASN A 375 -2.43 6.12 -13.08
CA ASN A 375 -3.38 5.02 -13.27
C ASN A 375 -4.69 5.29 -12.50
N ILE A 376 -4.55 5.61 -11.20
CA ILE A 376 -5.65 6.03 -10.33
C ILE A 376 -5.47 7.49 -9.97
N THR A 377 -6.29 8.37 -10.58
CA THR A 377 -6.17 9.82 -10.43
C THR A 377 -7.52 10.55 -10.44
N ALA A 378 -7.55 11.74 -9.85
CA ALA A 378 -8.69 12.66 -9.83
C ALA A 378 -8.58 13.79 -10.87
N ILE A 379 -7.63 13.69 -11.82
CA ILE A 379 -7.45 14.69 -12.87
C ILE A 379 -8.72 14.78 -13.74
N LYS A 380 -9.21 16.00 -13.94
CA LYS A 380 -10.36 16.29 -14.81
C LYS A 380 -9.97 16.74 -16.21
N GLU A 381 -8.88 17.49 -16.33
CA GLU A 381 -8.43 18.05 -17.60
C GLU A 381 -6.98 17.68 -17.87
N LEU A 382 -6.72 17.12 -19.04
CA LEU A 382 -5.37 16.83 -19.52
C LEU A 382 -5.03 17.77 -20.68
N LYS A 383 -4.11 18.71 -20.45
CA LYS A 383 -3.63 19.67 -21.45
C LYS A 383 -2.14 19.42 -21.72
N LEU A 384 -1.85 18.54 -22.67
CA LEU A 384 -0.50 18.08 -22.98
C LEU A 384 -0.19 18.32 -24.47
N PRO A 385 0.11 19.58 -24.87
CA PRO A 385 0.19 19.99 -26.27
C PRO A 385 1.28 19.27 -27.07
N GLU A 386 2.34 18.83 -26.40
CA GLU A 386 3.51 18.17 -27.00
C GLU A 386 3.51 16.64 -26.87
N LEU A 387 2.47 16.04 -26.27
CA LEU A 387 2.43 14.60 -26.03
C LEU A 387 2.38 13.83 -27.35
N GLU A 388 3.30 12.89 -27.56
CA GLU A 388 3.39 12.02 -28.74
C GLU A 388 3.09 10.55 -28.42
N GLU A 389 3.44 10.08 -27.22
CA GLU A 389 3.26 8.69 -26.79
C GLU A 389 2.69 8.59 -25.37
N LEU A 390 1.64 7.77 -25.21
CA LEU A 390 1.04 7.41 -23.92
C LEU A 390 1.14 5.90 -23.71
N GLY A 391 1.75 5.47 -22.60
CA GLY A 391 1.97 4.06 -22.27
C GLY A 391 0.75 3.37 -21.64
N ASP A 392 0.81 2.04 -21.53
CA ASP A 392 -0.30 1.23 -21.01
C ASP A 392 -0.74 1.65 -19.59
N ASN A 393 -2.04 1.56 -19.32
CA ASN A 393 -2.72 1.82 -18.05
C ASN A 393 -2.54 3.24 -17.49
N CYS A 394 -2.13 4.22 -18.32
CA CYS A 394 -2.10 5.60 -17.87
C CYS A 394 -3.51 6.16 -17.86
N PHE A 395 -3.99 6.72 -16.74
CA PHE A 395 -5.37 7.21 -16.59
C PHE A 395 -6.47 6.12 -16.61
N PHE A 396 -6.11 4.87 -16.31
CA PHE A 396 -7.01 3.70 -16.32
C PHE A 396 -8.31 3.87 -15.52
N SER A 397 -8.28 4.53 -14.35
CA SER A 397 -9.49 4.82 -13.56
C SER A 397 -9.95 6.27 -13.72
N GLY A 398 -9.62 6.92 -14.84
CA GLY A 398 -9.89 8.32 -15.13
C GLY A 398 -11.37 8.64 -15.36
N SER A 399 -12.27 8.12 -14.53
CA SER A 399 -13.71 8.38 -14.56
C SER A 399 -14.04 9.87 -14.42
N ASP A 400 -13.12 10.64 -13.83
CA ASP A 400 -13.24 12.09 -13.67
C ASP A 400 -12.75 12.92 -14.85
N ILE A 401 -12.10 12.30 -15.86
CA ILE A 401 -11.59 13.03 -17.03
C ILE A 401 -12.76 13.54 -17.88
N GLU A 402 -12.79 14.84 -18.06
CA GLU A 402 -13.79 15.60 -18.82
C GLU A 402 -13.22 16.16 -20.12
N LEU A 403 -11.91 16.45 -20.16
CA LEU A 403 -11.22 17.05 -21.30
C LEU A 403 -9.83 16.43 -21.53
N ILE A 404 -9.54 16.09 -22.78
CA ILE A 404 -8.21 15.70 -23.25
C ILE A 404 -7.82 16.61 -24.42
N ASN A 405 -6.70 17.31 -24.28
CA ASN A 405 -6.08 18.13 -25.31
C ASN A 405 -4.62 17.66 -25.52
N ALA A 406 -4.42 16.80 -26.52
CA ALA A 406 -3.13 16.24 -26.90
C ALA A 406 -3.00 16.12 -28.43
N PRO A 407 -2.91 17.25 -29.16
CA PRO A 407 -3.06 17.30 -30.61
C PRO A 407 -1.91 16.62 -31.37
N LYS A 408 -0.79 16.34 -30.69
CA LYS A 408 0.39 15.67 -31.24
C LYS A 408 0.44 14.17 -30.93
N LEU A 409 -0.53 13.62 -30.18
CA LEU A 409 -0.51 12.24 -29.74
C LEU A 409 -0.60 11.31 -30.95
N LYS A 410 0.38 10.40 -31.09
CA LYS A 410 0.48 9.43 -32.20
C LYS A 410 0.15 8.01 -31.75
N ILE A 411 0.56 7.64 -30.53
CA ILE A 411 0.45 6.27 -30.00
C ILE A 411 -0.18 6.28 -28.61
N MET A 412 -1.22 5.46 -28.43
CA MET A 412 -1.90 5.26 -27.15
C MET A 412 -1.83 3.78 -26.72
N GLY A 413 -1.30 3.55 -25.52
CA GLY A 413 -1.16 2.25 -24.87
C GLY A 413 -2.49 1.67 -24.39
N ALA A 414 -2.46 0.42 -23.93
CA ALA A 414 -3.68 -0.28 -23.54
C ALA A 414 -4.34 0.37 -22.32
N ASN A 415 -5.67 0.34 -22.26
CA ASN A 415 -6.50 0.77 -21.13
C ASN A 415 -6.34 2.24 -20.68
N CYS A 416 -5.83 3.15 -21.51
CA CYS A 416 -5.52 4.52 -21.04
C CYS A 416 -6.74 5.30 -20.54
N PHE A 417 -7.88 5.23 -21.20
CA PHE A 417 -9.08 5.98 -20.79
C PHE A 417 -10.26 5.05 -20.57
N LYS A 418 -9.99 3.85 -20.06
CA LYS A 418 -11.05 2.87 -19.76
C LYS A 418 -12.01 3.47 -18.72
N GLY A 419 -13.30 3.46 -19.01
CA GLY A 419 -14.33 3.97 -18.09
C GLY A 419 -14.30 5.48 -17.85
N ALA A 420 -13.72 6.29 -18.76
CA ALA A 420 -13.77 7.76 -18.68
C ALA A 420 -15.17 8.29 -19.05
N VAL A 421 -16.18 7.94 -18.25
CA VAL A 421 -17.61 8.18 -18.51
C VAL A 421 -18.01 9.66 -18.58
N LYS A 422 -17.18 10.57 -18.07
CA LYS A 422 -17.41 12.02 -18.14
C LYS A 422 -16.86 12.69 -19.40
N LEU A 423 -15.99 12.01 -20.15
CA LEU A 423 -15.42 12.53 -21.39
C LEU A 423 -16.51 12.60 -22.47
N LYS A 424 -16.87 13.81 -22.91
CA LYS A 424 -17.95 14.03 -23.88
C LYS A 424 -17.51 14.08 -25.34
N SER A 425 -16.30 14.60 -25.57
CA SER A 425 -15.74 14.79 -26.89
C SER A 425 -14.24 14.52 -26.89
N LEU A 426 -13.73 14.00 -27.99
CA LEU A 426 -12.30 13.73 -28.17
C LEU A 426 -11.85 14.10 -29.57
N ASP A 427 -10.78 14.90 -29.65
CA ASP A 427 -10.14 15.31 -30.90
C ASP A 427 -8.64 15.01 -30.82
N LEU A 428 -8.19 13.98 -31.54
CA LEU A 428 -6.78 13.57 -31.60
C LEU A 428 -6.35 13.44 -33.08
N PRO A 429 -6.07 14.57 -33.75
CA PRO A 429 -5.90 14.60 -35.20
C PRO A 429 -4.67 13.85 -35.71
N LYS A 430 -3.67 13.56 -34.86
CA LYS A 430 -2.45 12.85 -35.23
C LYS A 430 -2.37 11.42 -34.71
N LEU A 431 -3.42 10.91 -34.05
CA LEU A 431 -3.40 9.58 -33.47
C LEU A 431 -3.37 8.53 -34.59
N GLU A 432 -2.35 7.68 -34.59
CA GLU A 432 -2.14 6.64 -35.60
C GLU A 432 -2.44 5.24 -35.07
N LYS A 433 -2.16 4.99 -33.78
CA LYS A 433 -2.27 3.67 -33.16
C LYS A 433 -2.90 3.72 -31.77
N MET A 434 -3.86 2.84 -31.53
CA MET A 434 -4.49 2.59 -30.24
C MET A 434 -4.39 1.12 -29.85
N ASN A 435 -3.88 0.85 -28.65
CA ASN A 435 -3.85 -0.50 -28.06
C ASN A 435 -5.18 -0.85 -27.36
N ALA A 436 -5.27 -2.05 -26.78
CA ALA A 436 -6.54 -2.63 -26.36
C ALA A 436 -7.26 -1.81 -25.26
N ASN A 437 -8.59 -1.82 -25.27
CA ASN A 437 -9.45 -1.24 -24.25
C ASN A 437 -9.30 0.27 -23.99
N CYS A 438 -8.72 1.05 -24.92
CA CYS A 438 -8.43 2.47 -24.67
C CYS A 438 -9.65 3.27 -24.19
N PHE A 439 -10.83 3.03 -24.76
CA PHE A 439 -12.09 3.68 -24.39
C PHE A 439 -13.19 2.65 -24.06
N LEU A 440 -12.83 1.47 -23.55
CA LEU A 440 -13.80 0.48 -23.08
C LEU A 440 -14.69 1.08 -21.96
N TYR A 441 -16.01 0.86 -21.99
CA TYR A 441 -16.99 1.43 -21.06
C TYR A 441 -17.10 2.97 -21.03
N ASN A 442 -16.79 3.65 -22.14
CA ASN A 442 -16.94 5.11 -22.22
C ASN A 442 -18.34 5.48 -22.70
N THR A 443 -19.27 5.67 -21.77
CA THR A 443 -20.68 5.97 -22.10
C THR A 443 -20.95 7.44 -22.41
N GLY A 444 -20.01 8.35 -22.11
CA GLY A 444 -20.18 9.80 -22.29
C GLY A 444 -19.76 10.35 -23.65
N ILE A 445 -18.91 9.64 -24.40
CA ILE A 445 -18.33 10.16 -25.64
C ILE A 445 -19.42 10.22 -26.71
N SER A 446 -19.67 11.42 -27.24
CA SER A 446 -20.68 11.69 -28.27
C SER A 446 -20.10 12.30 -29.55
N SER A 447 -18.89 12.85 -29.48
CA SER A 447 -18.14 13.40 -30.62
C SER A 447 -16.70 12.89 -30.60
N LEU A 448 -16.25 12.29 -31.70
CA LEU A 448 -14.94 11.67 -31.81
C LEU A 448 -14.30 12.04 -33.16
N ASN A 449 -13.09 12.60 -33.14
CA ASN A 449 -12.34 12.95 -34.35
C ASN A 449 -10.95 12.30 -34.33
N LEU A 450 -10.77 11.26 -35.14
CA LEU A 450 -9.54 10.45 -35.24
C LEU A 450 -9.14 10.20 -36.72
N PRO A 451 -8.90 11.25 -37.53
CA PRO A 451 -8.79 11.15 -38.98
C PRO A 451 -7.55 10.37 -39.48
N ASN A 452 -6.53 10.22 -38.62
CA ASN A 452 -5.29 9.51 -38.95
C ASN A 452 -5.15 8.14 -38.29
N LEU A 453 -6.18 7.65 -37.59
CA LEU A 453 -6.10 6.36 -36.91
C LEU A 453 -6.01 5.23 -37.94
N ARG A 454 -4.95 4.42 -37.84
CA ARG A 454 -4.68 3.30 -38.76
C ARG A 454 -4.86 1.94 -38.09
N ILE A 455 -4.46 1.82 -36.83
CA ILE A 455 -4.49 0.55 -36.09
C ILE A 455 -5.21 0.74 -34.76
N MET A 456 -6.18 -0.11 -34.50
CA MET A 456 -6.92 -0.16 -33.24
C MET A 456 -6.93 -1.60 -32.71
N ARG A 457 -6.50 -1.86 -31.48
CA ARG A 457 -6.56 -3.23 -30.92
C ARG A 457 -7.91 -3.51 -30.25
N TYR A 458 -8.04 -4.65 -29.61
CA TYR A 458 -9.30 -5.21 -29.10
C TYR A 458 -10.09 -4.27 -28.17
N ASN A 459 -11.42 -4.36 -28.22
CA ASN A 459 -12.37 -3.72 -27.29
C ASN A 459 -12.26 -2.19 -27.14
N CYS A 460 -11.63 -1.48 -28.08
CA CYS A 460 -11.30 -0.05 -27.88
C CYS A 460 -12.52 0.83 -27.60
N PHE A 461 -13.66 0.58 -28.24
CA PHE A 461 -14.91 1.29 -28.04
C PHE A 461 -16.05 0.37 -27.58
N GLU A 462 -15.73 -0.77 -26.96
CA GLU A 462 -16.77 -1.66 -26.43
C GLU A 462 -17.59 -0.91 -25.33
N TYR A 463 -18.91 -1.11 -25.31
CA TYR A 463 -19.86 -0.42 -24.42
C TYR A 463 -19.86 1.12 -24.51
N ASN A 464 -19.61 1.69 -25.70
CA ASN A 464 -19.76 3.13 -25.93
C ASN A 464 -21.18 3.47 -26.38
N ARG A 465 -22.00 3.96 -25.44
CA ARG A 465 -23.44 4.22 -25.67
C ARG A 465 -23.77 5.67 -26.05
N GLY A 466 -22.77 6.56 -26.13
CA GLY A 466 -22.96 7.96 -26.52
C GLY A 466 -22.67 8.26 -28.00
N LEU A 467 -21.92 7.39 -28.68
CA LEU A 467 -21.47 7.60 -30.05
C LEU A 467 -22.63 7.36 -31.02
N LYS A 468 -22.93 8.35 -31.86
CA LYS A 468 -23.97 8.26 -32.91
C LYS A 468 -23.41 8.17 -34.31
N LYS A 469 -22.36 8.93 -34.59
CA LYS A 469 -21.67 8.98 -35.87
C LYS A 469 -20.18 8.77 -35.66
N LEU A 470 -19.55 8.01 -36.55
CA LEU A 470 -18.12 7.76 -36.50
C LEU A 470 -17.53 7.64 -37.92
N GLU A 471 -16.45 8.37 -38.16
CA GLU A 471 -15.70 8.32 -39.41
C GLU A 471 -14.23 8.02 -39.10
N LEU A 472 -13.71 6.89 -39.56
CA LEU A 472 -12.30 6.51 -39.42
C LEU A 472 -11.72 6.21 -40.82
N PRO A 473 -11.42 7.25 -41.61
CA PRO A 473 -11.14 7.11 -43.05
C PRO A 473 -9.84 6.36 -43.36
N LYS A 474 -8.94 6.23 -42.39
CA LYS A 474 -7.63 5.57 -42.54
C LYS A 474 -7.48 4.27 -41.74
N LEU A 475 -8.55 3.78 -41.12
CA LEU A 475 -8.49 2.59 -40.26
C LEU A 475 -8.25 1.33 -41.11
N GLU A 476 -7.05 0.78 -41.02
CA GLU A 476 -6.60 -0.39 -41.79
C GLU A 476 -6.86 -1.70 -41.03
N ASP A 477 -6.68 -1.69 -39.71
CA ASP A 477 -6.79 -2.87 -38.84
C ASP A 477 -7.48 -2.50 -37.52
N MET A 478 -8.45 -3.33 -37.10
CA MET A 478 -9.12 -3.21 -35.80
C MET A 478 -9.28 -4.57 -35.13
N GLY A 479 -9.11 -4.73 -33.82
CA GLY A 479 -9.28 -6.03 -33.15
C GLY A 479 -10.73 -6.47 -32.89
N THR A 480 -10.87 -7.66 -32.29
CA THR A 480 -12.11 -8.24 -31.73
C THR A 480 -12.87 -7.27 -30.82
N ASN A 481 -14.20 -7.32 -30.86
CA ASN A 481 -15.16 -6.53 -30.06
C ASN A 481 -15.00 -4.99 -30.10
N CYS A 482 -14.27 -4.40 -31.06
CA CYS A 482 -13.96 -2.97 -31.00
C CYS A 482 -15.17 -2.04 -30.83
N PHE A 483 -16.32 -2.36 -31.41
CA PHE A 483 -17.57 -1.62 -31.30
C PHE A 483 -18.71 -2.48 -30.74
N LEU A 484 -18.41 -3.51 -29.96
CA LEU A 484 -19.41 -4.34 -29.30
C LEU A 484 -20.27 -3.50 -28.31
N TYR A 485 -21.59 -3.70 -28.28
CA TYR A 485 -22.55 -2.99 -27.41
C TYR A 485 -22.61 -1.45 -27.60
N ASN A 486 -22.54 -0.99 -28.84
CA ASN A 486 -22.68 0.42 -29.22
C ASN A 486 -24.10 0.71 -29.75
N SER A 487 -25.10 0.68 -28.87
CA SER A 487 -26.52 0.75 -29.23
C SER A 487 -26.96 2.07 -29.90
N ASP A 488 -26.13 3.11 -29.87
CA ASP A 488 -26.48 4.45 -30.37
C ASP A 488 -25.87 4.80 -31.73
N ILE A 489 -24.90 4.01 -32.22
CA ILE A 489 -24.28 4.23 -33.53
C ILE A 489 -25.31 4.00 -34.62
N CYS A 490 -25.53 5.02 -35.46
CA CYS A 490 -26.43 4.95 -36.61
C CYS A 490 -25.76 5.32 -37.94
N SER A 491 -24.53 5.84 -37.90
CA SER A 491 -23.73 6.20 -39.07
C SER A 491 -22.27 5.85 -38.81
N LEU A 492 -21.66 5.06 -39.69
CA LEU A 492 -20.29 4.60 -39.57
C LEU A 492 -19.62 4.57 -40.95
N SER A 493 -18.38 5.07 -41.04
CA SER A 493 -17.59 5.04 -42.29
C SER A 493 -16.18 4.49 -42.04
N LEU A 494 -15.86 3.37 -42.70
CA LEU A 494 -14.60 2.61 -42.57
C LEU A 494 -14.09 2.16 -43.96
N PRO A 495 -13.80 3.09 -44.90
CA PRO A 495 -13.66 2.79 -46.32
C PRO A 495 -12.46 1.92 -46.70
N VAL A 496 -11.43 1.87 -45.86
CA VAL A 496 -10.17 1.14 -46.12
C VAL A 496 -10.00 -0.11 -45.25
N LEU A 497 -10.97 -0.42 -44.38
CA LEU A 497 -10.89 -1.58 -43.50
C LEU A 497 -11.00 -2.88 -44.30
N LYS A 498 -10.06 -3.80 -44.08
CA LYS A 498 -9.99 -5.08 -44.80
C LYS A 498 -10.53 -6.28 -44.02
N TYR A 499 -10.36 -6.25 -42.70
CA TYR A 499 -10.66 -7.38 -41.82
C TYR A 499 -11.58 -6.96 -40.70
N MET A 500 -12.64 -7.74 -40.48
CA MET A 500 -13.53 -7.58 -39.35
C MET A 500 -13.38 -8.75 -38.39
N TRP A 501 -12.83 -8.48 -37.20
CA TRP A 501 -12.57 -9.51 -36.20
C TRP A 501 -13.84 -9.91 -35.43
N ASP A 502 -13.78 -11.01 -34.66
CA ASP A 502 -14.96 -11.55 -33.95
C ASP A 502 -15.75 -10.46 -33.20
N ASN A 503 -17.07 -10.50 -33.33
CA ASN A 503 -18.04 -9.62 -32.66
C ASN A 503 -17.76 -8.11 -32.76
N CYS A 504 -16.96 -7.65 -33.74
CA CYS A 504 -16.48 -6.28 -33.75
C CYS A 504 -17.60 -5.22 -33.84
N PHE A 505 -18.79 -5.54 -34.36
CA PHE A 505 -20.00 -4.69 -34.35
C PHE A 505 -21.22 -5.38 -33.75
N ALA A 506 -21.09 -6.42 -32.92
CA ALA A 506 -22.26 -7.02 -32.32
C ALA A 506 -23.00 -6.02 -31.38
N ASN A 507 -24.32 -6.13 -31.27
CA ASN A 507 -25.18 -5.28 -30.44
C ASN A 507 -25.15 -3.76 -30.76
N ASN A 508 -25.12 -3.41 -32.05
CA ASN A 508 -25.29 -2.10 -32.65
C ASN A 508 -26.70 -1.95 -33.26
N THR A 509 -27.74 -1.95 -32.41
CA THR A 509 -29.14 -2.05 -32.84
C THR A 509 -29.70 -0.89 -33.66
N LYS A 510 -29.01 0.26 -33.74
CA LYS A 510 -29.43 1.44 -34.53
C LYS A 510 -28.71 1.59 -35.87
N LEU A 511 -27.71 0.75 -36.16
CA LEU A 511 -26.99 0.80 -37.42
C LEU A 511 -27.87 0.21 -38.52
N LYS A 512 -28.25 1.03 -39.51
CA LYS A 512 -29.19 0.61 -40.57
C LYS A 512 -28.52 0.20 -41.88
N MET A 513 -27.44 0.88 -42.21
CA MET A 513 -26.71 0.69 -43.45
C MET A 513 -25.23 0.81 -43.15
N LEU A 514 -24.43 0.00 -43.82
CA LEU A 514 -22.98 0.07 -43.74
C LEU A 514 -22.35 -0.23 -45.10
N ASP A 515 -21.48 0.67 -45.55
CA ASP A 515 -20.66 0.51 -46.76
C ASP A 515 -19.19 0.27 -46.38
N LEU A 516 -18.65 -0.85 -46.84
CA LEU A 516 -17.29 -1.33 -46.59
C LEU A 516 -16.63 -1.77 -47.91
N PRO A 517 -16.23 -0.80 -48.76
CA PRO A 517 -15.78 -1.08 -50.14
C PRO A 517 -14.44 -1.84 -50.22
N SER A 518 -13.70 -1.93 -49.10
CA SER A 518 -12.41 -2.62 -49.00
C SER A 518 -12.44 -3.89 -48.17
N LEU A 519 -13.59 -4.30 -47.62
CA LEU A 519 -13.69 -5.46 -46.76
C LEU A 519 -13.40 -6.75 -47.54
N GLU A 520 -12.48 -7.57 -47.05
CA GLU A 520 -12.05 -8.84 -47.65
C GLU A 520 -12.55 -10.04 -46.84
N GLU A 521 -12.51 -9.97 -45.50
CA GLU A 521 -12.90 -11.09 -44.62
C GLU A 521 -13.66 -10.64 -43.36
N MET A 522 -14.61 -11.46 -42.94
CA MET A 522 -15.40 -11.30 -41.70
C MET A 522 -15.29 -12.54 -40.80
N TRP A 523 -14.99 -12.33 -39.52
CA TRP A 523 -15.00 -13.38 -38.51
C TRP A 523 -16.31 -13.48 -37.72
N SER A 524 -16.37 -14.40 -36.76
CA SER A 524 -17.60 -14.86 -36.16
C SER A 524 -18.36 -13.76 -35.42
N GLY A 525 -19.68 -13.71 -35.58
CA GLY A 525 -20.52 -12.80 -34.80
C GLY A 525 -20.38 -11.31 -35.11
N CYS A 526 -19.73 -10.91 -36.21
CA CYS A 526 -19.43 -9.51 -36.51
C CYS A 526 -20.61 -8.55 -36.33
N PHE A 527 -21.82 -8.93 -36.76
CA PHE A 527 -23.05 -8.17 -36.63
C PHE A 527 -24.11 -8.88 -35.78
N ARG A 528 -23.69 -9.73 -34.82
CA ARG A 528 -24.62 -10.44 -33.95
C ARG A 528 -25.51 -9.47 -33.19
N TYR A 529 -26.82 -9.71 -33.12
CA TYR A 529 -27.82 -8.85 -32.47
C TYR A 529 -27.90 -7.42 -33.05
N ASN A 530 -27.76 -7.31 -34.39
CA ASN A 530 -27.96 -6.06 -35.13
C ASN A 530 -29.27 -6.06 -35.90
N ASP A 531 -30.38 -6.20 -35.19
CA ASP A 531 -31.73 -6.26 -35.78
C ASP A 531 -32.10 -5.03 -36.64
N GLY A 532 -31.38 -3.92 -36.47
CA GLY A 532 -31.54 -2.70 -37.24
C GLY A 532 -30.84 -2.68 -38.60
N LEU A 533 -29.87 -3.57 -38.86
CA LEU A 533 -29.05 -3.55 -40.07
C LEU A 533 -29.83 -4.11 -41.26
N LEU A 534 -30.13 -3.25 -42.22
CA LEU A 534 -30.91 -3.58 -43.42
C LEU A 534 -30.03 -3.81 -44.65
N ILE A 535 -28.92 -3.07 -44.76
CA ILE A 535 -28.07 -3.06 -45.95
C ILE A 535 -26.59 -3.12 -45.51
N LEU A 536 -25.86 -4.09 -46.06
CA LEU A 536 -24.41 -4.17 -45.99
C LEU A 536 -23.84 -4.22 -47.42
N GLU A 537 -23.04 -3.22 -47.79
CA GLU A 537 -22.34 -3.16 -49.07
C GLU A 537 -20.86 -3.52 -48.87
N ALA A 538 -20.44 -4.67 -49.39
CA ALA A 538 -19.06 -5.16 -49.25
C ALA A 538 -18.60 -5.90 -50.52
N PRO A 539 -18.33 -5.17 -51.63
CA PRO A 539 -18.07 -5.75 -52.96
C PRO A 539 -16.81 -6.63 -53.06
N LYS A 540 -15.91 -6.55 -52.07
CA LYS A 540 -14.66 -7.34 -52.04
C LYS A 540 -14.69 -8.49 -51.03
N LEU A 541 -15.80 -8.69 -50.32
CA LEU A 541 -15.92 -9.73 -49.29
C LEU A 541 -15.82 -11.12 -49.93
N ARG A 542 -14.88 -11.93 -49.45
CA ARG A 542 -14.62 -13.30 -49.97
C ARG A 542 -14.90 -14.37 -48.94
N ASP A 543 -14.57 -14.11 -47.68
CA ASP A 543 -14.69 -15.08 -46.59
C ASP A 543 -15.52 -14.53 -45.42
N MET A 544 -16.41 -15.36 -44.90
CA MET A 544 -17.26 -15.04 -43.76
C MET A 544 -17.41 -16.26 -42.85
N LEU A 545 -16.99 -16.12 -41.59
CA LEU A 545 -17.18 -17.14 -40.56
C LEU A 545 -18.64 -17.18 -40.03
N PRO A 546 -19.01 -18.25 -39.29
CA PRO A 546 -20.38 -18.43 -38.81
C PRO A 546 -20.92 -17.27 -37.95
N TYR A 547 -22.24 -17.24 -37.81
CA TYR A 547 -22.96 -16.39 -36.84
C TYR A 547 -22.84 -14.87 -37.05
N CYS A 548 -22.35 -14.41 -38.21
CA CYS A 548 -22.15 -12.98 -38.47
C CYS A 548 -23.41 -12.13 -38.32
N PHE A 549 -24.61 -12.67 -38.56
CA PHE A 549 -25.88 -11.92 -38.56
C PHE A 549 -26.96 -12.56 -37.68
N GLU A 550 -26.59 -13.41 -36.70
CA GLU A 550 -27.54 -13.94 -35.70
C GLU A 550 -28.04 -12.88 -34.74
#